data_AF-A0A399RC76-F1
#
_entry.id   AF-A0A399RC76-F1
#
_cell.length_a   1.000
_cell.length_b   1.000
_cell.length_c   1.000
_cell.angle_alpha   90.00
_cell.angle_beta   90.00
_cell.angle_gamma   90.00
#
_symmetry.space_group_name_H-M   'P 1'
#
loop_
_entity.id
_entity.type
_entity.pdbx_description
1 polymer ?
#
loop_
_entity_poly.entity_id
_entity_poly.type
_entity_poly.pdbx_seq_one_letter_code
_entity_poly.pdbx_strand_id
1 'polypeptide(L)'
;MFVSHAGLPSGLVSRQDWKDFIDDTEKEIAALETAWADYLQHHEATAEDQLRFETVRDRLQEIREDALVKWRSMRGNKPGLAC
;
A
#
# COMPACT_ATOMS: atom_id res chain seq x y z
N MET A 1 4.08 -15.40 9.96
CA MET A 1 4.69 -15.16 8.64
C MET A 1 4.96 -13.66 8.56
N PHE A 2 6.22 -13.23 8.65
CA PHE A 2 6.59 -11.81 8.57
C PHE A 2 6.61 -11.42 7.10
N VAL A 3 5.71 -10.53 6.68
CA VAL A 3 5.68 -10.02 5.31
C VAL A 3 6.82 -9.03 5.15
N SER A 4 7.58 -9.26 4.08
CA SER A 4 8.92 -8.77 3.82
C SER A 4 9.02 -7.25 3.71
N HIS A 5 10.17 -6.73 4.16
CA HIS A 5 10.88 -5.53 3.68
C HIS A 5 10.04 -4.60 2.77
N ALA A 6 9.40 -3.61 3.41
CA ALA A 6 8.51 -2.62 2.82
C ALA A 6 9.23 -1.67 1.83
N GLY A 7 9.62 -2.18 0.68
CA GLY A 7 10.05 -1.44 -0.51
C GLY A 7 9.22 -1.88 -1.71
N LEU A 8 9.01 -0.98 -2.67
CA LEU A 8 8.29 -1.29 -3.90
C LEU A 8 8.89 -2.54 -4.57
N PRO A 9 8.08 -3.53 -4.99
CA PRO A 9 8.61 -4.72 -5.63
C PRO A 9 9.31 -4.32 -6.93
N SER A 10 10.60 -4.62 -7.05
CA SER A 10 11.42 -4.31 -8.23
C SER A 10 11.00 -5.08 -9.49
N GLY A 11 10.07 -6.02 -9.37
CA GLY A 11 9.52 -6.85 -10.46
C GLY A 11 8.27 -6.30 -11.14
N LEU A 12 7.71 -5.16 -10.71
CA LEU A 12 6.53 -4.57 -11.34
C LEU A 12 6.92 -3.85 -12.63
N VAL A 13 6.72 -4.52 -13.76
CA VAL A 13 7.16 -4.04 -15.08
C VAL A 13 6.01 -3.57 -15.95
N SER A 14 4.80 -4.09 -15.74
CA SER A 14 3.63 -3.76 -16.54
C SER A 14 2.65 -2.84 -15.80
N ARG A 15 1.94 -2.02 -16.56
CA ARG A 15 0.88 -1.15 -16.00
C ARG A 15 -0.20 -1.95 -15.26
N GLN A 16 -0.47 -3.18 -15.71
CA GLN A 16 -1.42 -4.07 -15.06
C GLN A 16 -0.88 -4.55 -13.72
N ASP A 17 0.41 -4.93 -13.65
CA ASP A 17 1.06 -5.35 -12.41
C ASP A 17 1.01 -4.24 -11.35
N TRP A 18 1.25 -2.99 -11.76
CA TRP A 18 1.15 -1.84 -10.87
C TRP A 18 -0.29 -1.59 -10.41
N LYS A 19 -1.30 -1.82 -11.27
CA LYS A 19 -2.71 -1.72 -10.89
C LYS A 19 -3.08 -2.80 -9.87
N ASP A 20 -2.64 -4.03 -10.10
CA ASP A 20 -2.92 -5.16 -9.22
C ASP A 20 -2.20 -4.98 -7.87
N PHE A 21 -0.95 -4.49 -7.88
CA PHE A 21 -0.23 -4.13 -6.66
C PHE A 21 -0.95 -3.04 -5.84
N ILE A 22 -1.51 -2.00 -6.48
CA ILE A 22 -2.32 -0.98 -5.80
C ILE A 22 -3.58 -1.62 -5.17
N ASP A 23 -4.28 -2.48 -5.91
CA ASP A 23 -5.48 -3.17 -5.43
C ASP A 23 -5.17 -4.08 -4.24
N ASP A 24 -4.05 -4.82 -4.29
CA ASP A 24 -3.61 -5.67 -3.20
C ASP A 24 -3.19 -4.85 -1.97
N THR A 25 -2.51 -3.71 -2.16
CA THR A 25 -2.16 -2.79 -1.07
C THR A 25 -3.42 -2.20 -0.41
N GLU A 26 -4.45 -1.87 -1.21
CA GLU A 26 -5.74 -1.39 -0.69
C GLU A 26 -6.45 -2.48 0.14
N LYS A 27 -6.42 -3.74 -0.30
CA LYS A 27 -6.96 -4.86 0.48
C LYS A 27 -6.20 -5.08 1.78
N GLU A 28 -4.87 -4.95 1.77
CA GLU A 28 -4.05 -5.07 2.98
C GLU A 28 -4.38 -3.97 4.01
N ILE A 29 -4.56 -2.72 3.56
CA ILE A 29 -5.00 -1.62 4.43
C ILE A 29 -6.38 -1.94 5.03
N ALA A 30 -7.34 -2.36 4.21
CA ALA A 30 -8.68 -2.70 4.70
C ALA A 30 -8.66 -3.89 5.68
N ALA A 31 -7.81 -4.88 5.44
CA ALA A 31 -7.63 -6.01 6.34
C ALA A 31 -7.01 -5.58 7.68
N LEU A 32 -6.01 -4.69 7.65
CA LEU A 32 -5.41 -4.11 8.85
C LEU A 32 -6.43 -3.32 9.67
N GLU A 33 -7.23 -2.46 9.02
CA GLU A 33 -8.29 -1.69 9.68
C GLU A 33 -9.37 -2.58 10.29
N THR A 34 -9.74 -3.66 9.59
CA THR A 34 -10.70 -4.66 10.11
C THR A 34 -10.13 -5.39 11.31
N ALA A 35 -8.87 -5.84 11.25
CA ALA A 35 -8.20 -6.51 12.36
C ALA A 35 -8.03 -5.58 13.58
N TRP A 36 -7.76 -4.30 13.35
CA TRP A 36 -7.69 -3.30 14.42
C TRP A 36 -9.05 -3.05 15.06
N ALA A 37 -10.12 -2.96 14.26
CA ALA A 37 -11.48 -2.82 14.77
C ALA A 37 -11.90 -4.05 15.60
N ASP A 38 -11.54 -5.26 15.16
CA ASP A 38 -11.77 -6.50 15.91
C ASP A 38 -10.99 -6.52 17.23
N TYR A 39 -9.71 -6.12 17.20
CA TYR A 39 -8.89 -5.99 18.40
C TYR A 39 -9.52 -5.03 19.43
N LEU A 40 -9.98 -3.85 19.00
CA LEU A 40 -10.64 -2.87 19.86
C LEU A 40 -11.98 -3.33 20.46
N GLN A 41 -12.65 -4.30 19.83
CA GLN A 41 -13.87 -4.89 20.39
C GLN A 41 -13.58 -5.85 21.55
N HIS A 42 -12.39 -6.46 21.55
CA HIS A 42 -12.00 -7.49 22.52
C HIS A 42 -11.00 -7.00 23.57
N HIS A 43 -10.27 -5.93 23.28
CA HIS A 43 -9.15 -5.44 24.09
C HIS A 43 -9.17 -3.92 24.19
N GLU A 44 -8.71 -3.40 25.32
CA GLU A 44 -8.38 -1.98 25.46
C GLU A 44 -7.00 -1.73 24.84
N ALA A 45 -6.95 -0.94 23.77
CA ALA A 45 -5.69 -0.62 23.11
C ALA A 45 -4.79 0.23 23.99
N THR A 46 -3.52 -0.16 24.10
CA THR A 46 -2.50 0.70 24.70
C THR A 46 -2.06 1.77 23.69
N ALA A 47 -1.43 2.84 24.19
CA ALA A 47 -0.83 3.85 23.32
C ALA A 47 0.24 3.25 22.38
N GLU A 48 0.93 2.19 22.81
CA GLU A 48 1.91 1.48 21.99
C GLU A 48 1.24 0.69 20.86
N ASP A 49 0.11 0.01 21.14
CA ASP A 49 -0.65 -0.70 20.11
C ASP A 49 -1.19 0.24 19.06
N GLN A 50 -1.72 1.39 19.49
CA GLN A 50 -2.22 2.41 18.58
C GLN A 50 -1.09 2.97 17.70
N LEU A 51 0.07 3.28 18.30
CA LEU A 51 1.23 3.76 17.54
C LEU A 51 1.70 2.73 16.52
N ARG A 52 1.72 1.44 16.88
CA ARG A 52 2.06 0.35 15.95
C ARG A 52 1.07 0.26 14.80
N PHE A 53 -0.23 0.30 15.09
CA PHE A 53 -1.27 0.29 14.05
C PHE A 53 -1.13 1.48 13.09
N GLU A 54 -1.01 2.69 13.62
CA GLU A 54 -0.85 3.92 12.83
C GLU A 54 0.42 3.86 11.97
N THR A 55 1.55 3.42 12.53
CA THR A 55 2.81 3.29 11.80
C THR A 55 2.68 2.32 10.62
N VAL A 56 2.04 1.17 10.81
CA VAL A 56 1.86 0.18 9.72
C VAL A 56 0.88 0.71 8.68
N ARG A 57 -0.24 1.31 9.12
CA ARG A 57 -1.24 1.90 8.23
C ARG A 57 -0.63 3.00 7.36
N ASP A 58 0.08 3.93 7.96
CA ASP A 58 0.70 5.07 7.28
C ASP A 58 1.75 4.56 6.27
N ARG A 59 2.52 3.53 6.64
CA ARG A 59 3.47 2.92 5.71
C ARG A 59 2.81 2.27 4.50
N LEU A 60 1.69 1.57 4.68
CA LEU A 60 0.92 0.99 3.57
C LEU A 60 0.31 2.09 2.69
N GLN A 61 -0.15 3.19 3.29
CA GLN A 61 -0.65 4.34 2.55
C GLN A 61 0.45 4.99 1.70
N GLU A 62 1.65 5.20 2.24
CA GLU A 62 2.81 5.69 1.48
C GLU A 62 3.12 4.78 0.28
N ILE A 63 3.16 3.46 0.49
CA ILE A 63 3.43 2.48 -0.57
C ILE A 63 2.37 2.58 -1.68
N ARG A 64 1.09 2.70 -1.30
CA ARG A 64 -0.02 2.86 -2.24
C ARG A 64 0.12 4.16 -3.04
N GLU A 65 0.44 5.27 -2.37
CA GLU A 65 0.61 6.57 -3.02
C GLU A 65 1.78 6.55 -4.01
N ASP A 66 2.92 5.99 -3.62
CA ASP A 66 4.08 5.82 -4.50
C ASP A 66 3.73 4.95 -5.71
N ALA A 67 3.03 3.83 -5.50
CA ALA A 67 2.56 2.96 -6.57
C ALA A 67 1.58 3.69 -7.52
N LEU A 68 0.67 4.51 -6.99
CA LEU A 68 -0.24 5.35 -7.78
C LEU A 68 0.52 6.37 -8.63
N VAL A 69 1.55 7.00 -8.08
CA VAL A 69 2.42 7.93 -8.83
C VAL A 69 3.12 7.20 -9.98
N LYS A 70 3.69 6.00 -9.74
CA LYS A 70 4.32 5.18 -10.78
C LYS A 70 3.31 4.76 -11.85
N TRP A 71 2.15 4.24 -11.44
CA TRP A 71 1.06 3.83 -12.34
C TRP A 71 0.57 4.98 -13.23
N ARG A 72 0.40 6.18 -12.68
CA ARG A 72 0.00 7.39 -13.43
C ARG A 72 1.10 7.86 -14.38
N SER A 73 2.36 7.82 -13.95
CA SER A 73 3.52 8.18 -14.79
C SER A 73 3.60 7.31 -16.05
N MET A 74 3.32 6.01 -15.95
CA MET A 74 3.24 5.11 -17.10
C MET A 74 2.12 5.48 -18.10
N ARG A 75 1.06 6.19 -17.67
CA ARG A 75 -0.01 6.68 -18.55
C ARG A 75 0.41 7.94 -19.33
N GLY A 76 1.41 8.68 -18.83
CA GLY A 76 1.90 9.93 -19.42
C GLY A 76 2.97 9.76 -20.50
N ASN A 77 3.60 8.59 -20.59
CA ASN A 77 4.63 8.34 -21.59
C ASN A 77 3.99 7.96 -22.94
N LYS A 78 3.53 8.96 -23.70
CA LYS A 78 3.30 8.82 -25.14
C LYS A 78 4.68 8.85 -25.83
N PRO A 79 5.18 7.77 -26.43
CA PRO A 79 6.22 7.88 -27.44
C PRO A 79 5.60 8.52 -28.68
N GLY A 80 5.73 9.84 -28.84
CA GLY A 80 5.17 10.51 -30.01
C GLY A 80 5.06 12.01 -29.86
N LEU A 81 6.21 12.71 -29.90
CA LEU A 81 6.31 14.06 -30.43
C LEU A 81 7.79 14.35 -30.71
N ALA A 82 8.31 13.65 -31.72
CA ALA A 82 9.33 14.23 -32.59
C ALA A 82 8.53 14.85 -33.76
N CYS A 83 8.50 16.18 -33.82
CA CYS A 83 8.15 16.95 -35.00
C CYS A 83 9.22 18.04 -35.12
#